data_AF-A0A8S8Y381-F1
#
_entry.id   AF-A0A8S8Y381-F1
#
_cell.length_a   1.000
_cell.length_b   1.000
_cell.length_c   1.000
_cell.angle_alpha   90.00
_cell.angle_beta   90.00
_cell.angle_gamma   90.00
#
_symmetry.space_group_name_H-M   'P 1'
#
loop_
_entity.id
_entity.type
_entity.pdbx_description
1 polymer ?
#
loop_
_entity_poly.entity_id
_entity_poly.type
_entity_poly.pdbx_seq_one_letter_code
_entity_poly.pdbx_strand_id
1 'polypeptide(L)' 'MESKRASGAWDSLSTDGVRSGLDIEYCKAIAAAIGLDPMTQIEWIPASSQDRFEKLASEEIDVLIRTNNLDDIP' A
#
# COMPACT_ATOMS: atom_id res chain seq x y z
N MET A 1 -12.17 -12.09 -10.34
CA MET A 1 -10.73 -11.73 -10.37
C MET A 1 -10.42 -11.13 -9.03
N GLU A 2 -9.55 -11.75 -8.23
CA GLU A 2 -9.22 -11.29 -6.87
C GLU A 2 -8.40 -10.00 -6.92
N SER A 3 -8.74 -9.04 -6.05
CA SER A 3 -7.91 -7.89 -5.72
C SER A 3 -6.77 -8.30 -4.78
N LYS A 4 -5.70 -7.51 -4.71
CA LYS A 4 -4.64 -7.66 -3.69
C LYS A 4 -4.69 -6.53 -2.68
N ARG A 5 -4.41 -6.86 -1.41
CA ARG A 5 -4.43 -5.94 -0.28
C ARG A 5 -3.04 -5.35 -0.08
N ALA A 6 -2.94 -4.02 -0.12
CA ALA A 6 -1.68 -3.32 0.01
C ALA A 6 -1.78 -2.20 1.05
N SER A 7 -0.65 -1.94 1.71
CA SER A 7 -0.47 -0.74 2.53
C SER A 7 0.74 0.07 2.03
N GLY A 8 0.55 1.39 1.93
CA GLY A 8 1.60 2.35 1.59
C GLY A 8 1.31 3.72 2.19
N ALA A 9 2.35 4.55 2.36
CA ALA A 9 2.14 5.94 2.76
C ALA A 9 1.72 6.77 1.54
N TRP A 10 0.64 7.53 1.70
CA TRP A 10 0.11 8.41 0.66
C TRP A 10 0.60 9.83 0.96
N ASP A 11 1.18 10.46 -0.06
CA ASP A 11 1.59 11.86 0.01
C ASP A 11 0.40 12.79 -0.26
N SER A 12 -0.54 12.35 -1.10
CA SER A 12 -1.81 13.05 -1.27
C SER A 12 -2.97 12.11 -1.62
N LEU A 13 -4.18 12.53 -1.22
CA LEU A 13 -5.46 11.96 -1.63
C LEU A 13 -6.17 13.00 -2.49
N SER A 14 -6.40 12.73 -3.77
CA SER A 14 -7.19 13.63 -4.62
C SER A 14 -8.67 13.59 -4.21
N THR A 15 -9.42 14.62 -4.59
CA THR A 15 -10.89 14.68 -4.42
C THR A 15 -11.63 13.50 -5.04
N ASP A 16 -10.98 12.80 -5.96
CA ASP A 16 -11.54 11.71 -6.73
C ASP A 16 -11.24 10.35 -6.07
N GLY A 17 -10.65 10.36 -4.87
CA GLY A 17 -10.25 9.16 -4.13
C GLY A 17 -8.97 8.51 -4.65
N VAL A 18 -8.30 9.13 -5.63
CA VAL A 18 -7.04 8.63 -6.16
C VAL A 18 -5.94 8.94 -5.18
N ARG A 19 -5.26 7.89 -4.75
CA ARG A 19 -4.13 7.99 -3.86
C ARG A 19 -2.85 8.11 -4.67
N SER A 20 -1.92 8.96 -4.23
CA SER A 20 -0.63 9.17 -4.89
C SER A 20 0.50 9.29 -3.87
N GLY A 21 1.71 8.99 -4.33
CA GLY A 21 2.92 8.90 -3.50
C GLY A 21 3.83 7.80 -4.04
N LEU A 22 5.11 7.85 -3.68
CA LEU A 22 6.10 6.89 -4.16
C LEU A 22 5.71 5.44 -3.83
N ASP A 23 5.32 5.18 -2.59
CA ASP A 23 4.86 3.87 -2.12
C ASP A 23 3.67 3.33 -2.94
N ILE A 24 2.84 4.24 -3.45
CA ILE A 24 1.60 3.93 -4.16
C ILE A 24 1.90 3.52 -5.58
N GLU A 25 2.81 4.26 -6.22
CA GLU A 25 3.31 3.90 -7.55
C GLU A 25 4.08 2.59 -7.52
N TYR A 26 4.82 2.28 -6.43
CA TYR A 26 5.41 0.95 -6.25
C TYR A 26 4.36 -0.16 -6.08
N CYS A 27 3.33 0.05 -5.26
CA CYS A 27 2.24 -0.93 -5.12
C CYS A 27 1.52 -1.18 -6.46
N LYS A 28 1.27 -0.12 -7.24
CA LYS A 28 0.73 -0.21 -8.61
C LYS A 28 1.67 -0.95 -9.55
N ALA A 29 2.98 -0.68 -9.49
CA ALA A 29 3.96 -1.38 -10.31
C ALA A 29 4.01 -2.88 -10.00
N ILE A 30 3.94 -3.27 -8.72
CA ILE A 30 3.85 -4.68 -8.32
C ILE A 30 2.56 -5.30 -8.85
N ALA A 31 1.41 -4.63 -8.69
CA ALA A 31 0.12 -5.12 -9.20
C ALA A 31 0.18 -5.36 -10.72
N ALA A 32 0.71 -4.42 -11.48
CA ALA A 32 0.90 -4.56 -12.93
C ALA A 32 1.87 -5.73 -13.27
N ALA A 33 2.97 -5.87 -12.52
CA ALA A 33 3.95 -6.93 -12.73
C ALA A 33 3.39 -8.34 -12.50
N ILE A 34 2.40 -8.48 -11.60
CA ILE A 34 1.72 -9.76 -11.34
C ILE A 34 0.43 -9.94 -12.15
N GLY A 35 0.13 -9.04 -13.09
CA GLY A 35 -0.99 -9.16 -14.03
C GLY A 35 -2.35 -8.66 -13.50
N LEU A 36 -2.35 -7.80 -12.49
CA LEU A 36 -3.55 -7.12 -11.98
C LEU A 36 -3.68 -5.72 -12.57
N ASP A 37 -4.91 -5.22 -12.66
CA ASP A 37 -5.18 -3.81 -12.95
C ASP A 37 -4.78 -2.93 -11.75
N PRO A 38 -3.74 -2.10 -11.86
CA PRO A 38 -3.24 -1.27 -10.76
C PRO A 38 -4.23 -0.19 -10.32
N MET A 39 -5.25 0.11 -11.11
CA MET A 39 -6.24 1.16 -10.81
C MET A 39 -7.47 0.60 -10.10
N THR A 40 -7.81 -0.67 -10.29
CA THR A 40 -9.08 -1.25 -9.83
C THR A 40 -8.94 -2.51 -9.00
N GLN A 41 -7.79 -3.19 -9.03
CA GLN A 41 -7.57 -4.48 -8.36
C GLN A 41 -6.62 -4.38 -7.15
N ILE A 42 -6.49 -3.19 -6.57
CA ILE A 42 -5.76 -2.97 -5.31
C ILE A 42 -6.76 -2.52 -4.23
N GLU A 43 -6.77 -3.23 -3.11
CA GLU A 43 -7.45 -2.82 -1.89
C GLU A 43 -6.46 -2.16 -0.94
N TRP A 44 -6.78 -0.96 -0.47
CA TRP A 44 -5.88 -0.16 0.34
C TRP A 44 -6.23 -0.27 1.82
N ILE A 45 -5.41 -1.00 2.58
CA ILE A 45 -5.61 -1.21 4.01
C ILE A 45 -4.74 -0.21 4.79
N PRO A 46 -5.34 0.65 5.65
CA PRO A 46 -4.58 1.52 6.53
C PRO A 46 -3.72 0.71 7.52
N ALA A 47 -2.44 1.02 7.58
CA ALA A 47 -1.51 0.44 8.55
C ALA A 47 -0.70 1.56 9.22
N SER A 48 -0.62 1.50 10.55
CA SER A 48 0.21 2.38 11.37
C SER A 48 1.64 1.85 11.45
N SER A 49 2.55 2.66 12.03
CA SER A 49 3.92 2.20 12.27
C SER A 49 3.95 1.01 13.27
N GLN A 50 2.97 0.88 14.16
CA GLN A 50 2.99 -0.14 15.22
C GLN A 50 2.46 -1.49 14.75
N ASP A 51 1.44 -1.51 13.89
CA ASP A 51 0.71 -2.73 13.48
C ASP A 51 1.05 -3.24 12.08
N ARG A 52 1.77 -2.48 11.24
CA ARG A 52 2.08 -2.86 9.84
C ARG A 52 2.75 -4.23 9.68
N PHE A 53 3.61 -4.60 10.61
CA PHE A 53 4.29 -5.90 10.55
C PHE A 53 3.38 -7.05 11.00
N GLU A 54 2.51 -6.80 11.97
CA GLU A 54 1.50 -7.78 12.40
C GLU A 54 0.49 -8.01 11.28
N LYS A 55 0.01 -6.94 10.63
CA LYS A 55 -0.89 -7.02 9.46
C LYS A 55 -0.28 -7.82 8.31
N LEU A 56 1.02 -7.66 8.06
CA LEU A 56 1.72 -8.44 7.05
C LEU A 56 1.85 -9.91 7.47
N ALA A 57 2.19 -10.16 8.73
CA ALA A 57 2.34 -11.52 9.26
C ALA A 57 1.02 -12.29 9.37
N SER A 58 -0.09 -11.57 9.59
CA SER A 58 -1.45 -12.13 9.69
C SER A 58 -2.15 -12.28 8.33
N GLU A 59 -1.46 -11.94 7.23
CA GLU A 59 -2.03 -11.91 5.88
C GLU A 59 -3.25 -10.97 5.76
N GLU A 60 -3.35 -9.95 6.61
CA GLU A 60 -4.33 -8.86 6.44
C GLU A 60 -3.95 -7.97 5.25
N ILE A 61 -2.65 -7.80 5.02
CA ILE A 61 -2.09 -7.19 3.81
C ILE A 61 -1.17 -8.18 3.09
N ASP A 62 -1.16 -8.12 1.77
CA ASP A 62 -0.31 -8.96 0.93
C ASP A 62 1.04 -8.27 0.63
N VAL A 63 1.05 -6.93 0.63
CA VAL A 63 2.20 -6.10 0.30
C VAL A 63 2.31 -4.93 1.28
N LEU A 64 3.51 -4.78 1.86
CA LEU A 64 3.90 -3.61 2.67
C LEU A 64 5.03 -2.88 1.94
N ILE A 65 4.72 -1.72 1.37
CA ILE A 65 5.74 -0.82 0.81
C ILE A 65 5.61 0.51 1.54
N ARG A 66 6.61 0.83 2.35
CA ARG A 66 6.66 2.12 3.02
C ARG A 66 8.10 2.53 3.26
N THR A 67 8.48 3.71 2.80
CA THR A 67 9.71 4.37 3.26
C THR A 67 9.46 5.03 4.62
N ASN A 68 10.20 4.59 5.64
CA ASN A 68 10.18 5.23 6.96
C ASN A 68 10.81 6.62 6.82
N ASN A 69 10.15 7.67 7.32
CA ASN A 69 10.85 8.92 7.58
C ASN A 69 11.79 8.69 8.79
N LEU A 70 12.88 9.46 8.90
CA LEU A 70 13.80 9.38 10.06
C LEU A 70 13.06 9.60 11.40
N ASP A 71 11.86 10.18 11.36
CA ASP A 71 10.98 10.42 12.50
C ASP A 71 10.21 9.16 12.99
N ASP A 72 10.26 8.05 12.24
CA ASP A 72 9.63 6.76 12.58
C ASP A 72 10.61 5.75 13.21
N ILE A 73 11.83 6.17 13.55
CA ILE A 73 12.82 5.37 14.30
C ILE A 73 12.69 5.77 15.79
N PRO A 74 12.49 4.82 16.73
CA PRO A 74 12.46 5.12 18.16
C PRO A 74 13.79 5.68 18.68
#